data_AF-A0A540LNY2-F1
#
_entry.id   AF-A0A540LNY2-F1
#
_cell.length_a   1.000
_cell.length_b   1.000
_cell.length_c   1.000
_cell.angle_alpha   90.00
_cell.angle_beta   90.00
_cell.angle_gamma   90.00
#
_symmetry.space_group_name_H-M   'P 1'
#
loop_
_entity.id
_entity.type
_entity.pdbx_description
1 polymer ?
#
loop_
_entity_poly.entity_id
_entity_poly.type
_entity_poly.pdbx_seq_one_letter_code
_entity_poly.pdbx_strand_id
1 'polypeptide(L)'
;MGRGKYKSKPTGHRQFSTPEDLLAGTSSRPRTFSKREAERDEVEVDFVASSEEESGDESEGNEEKKKGIQGIIEIENPNLVKPKTVKARDVDMGRTTELSRREREELEKQRARERYMRLQEQGKTEQARKDLERLALIREQRAEAAKKREEEKAAKEQKKVEGRK
;
A
#
# COMPACT_ATOMS: atom_id res chain seq x y z
N MET A 1 -38.13 -42.41 0.20
CA MET A 1 -38.02 -40.99 0.62
C MET A 1 -37.34 -40.21 -0.50
N GLY A 2 -38.11 -39.48 -1.31
CA GLY A 2 -37.59 -38.76 -2.47
C GLY A 2 -36.78 -37.54 -2.04
N ARG A 3 -35.49 -37.50 -2.37
CA ARG A 3 -34.66 -36.31 -2.16
C ARG A 3 -35.05 -35.27 -3.22
N GLY A 4 -35.76 -34.23 -2.81
CA GLY A 4 -36.14 -33.12 -3.67
C GLY A 4 -34.90 -32.46 -4.29
N LYS A 5 -34.98 -32.11 -5.58
CA LYS A 5 -33.91 -31.40 -6.28
C LYS A 5 -33.84 -29.95 -5.80
N TYR A 6 -32.95 -29.67 -4.86
CA TYR A 6 -32.63 -28.30 -4.46
C TYR A 6 -31.87 -27.61 -5.60
N LYS A 7 -32.54 -26.69 -6.32
CA LYS A 7 -31.88 -25.79 -7.27
C LYS A 7 -31.32 -24.62 -6.45
N SER A 8 -30.00 -24.58 -6.26
CA SER A 8 -29.35 -23.39 -5.69
C SER A 8 -29.65 -22.21 -6.61
N LYS A 9 -30.30 -21.16 -6.08
CA LYS A 9 -30.42 -19.89 -6.80
C LYS A 9 -29.01 -19.41 -7.17
N PRO A 10 -28.80 -18.81 -8.34
CA PRO A 10 -27.50 -18.23 -8.67
C PRO A 10 -27.20 -17.16 -7.62
N THR A 11 -26.25 -17.44 -6.75
CA THR A 11 -25.71 -16.46 -5.81
C THR A 11 -25.10 -15.37 -6.66
N GLY A 12 -25.76 -14.20 -6.69
CA GLY A 12 -25.36 -13.07 -7.53
C GLY A 12 -23.87 -12.81 -7.38
N HIS A 13 -23.16 -12.83 -8.51
CA HIS A 13 -21.72 -12.58 -8.52
C HIS A 13 -21.49 -11.14 -8.03
N ARG A 14 -20.79 -11.01 -6.89
CA ARG A 14 -20.44 -9.70 -6.34
C ARG A 14 -19.29 -9.13 -7.15
N GLN A 15 -19.55 -8.04 -7.85
CA GLN A 15 -18.52 -7.28 -8.55
C GLN A 15 -17.79 -6.40 -7.54
N PHE A 16 -16.48 -6.60 -7.38
CA PHE A 16 -15.63 -5.74 -6.58
C PHE A 16 -14.80 -4.87 -7.53
N SER A 17 -14.74 -3.56 -7.28
CA SER A 17 -13.87 -2.66 -8.04
C SER A 17 -12.42 -3.08 -7.86
N THR A 18 -11.71 -3.32 -8.95
CA THR A 18 -10.26 -3.58 -8.92
C THR A 18 -9.50 -2.28 -8.66
N PRO A 19 -8.24 -2.33 -8.19
CA PRO A 19 -7.43 -1.12 -8.03
C PRO A 19 -7.23 -0.35 -9.34
N GLU A 20 -7.15 -1.05 -10.48
CA GLU A 20 -7.08 -0.42 -11.81
C GLU A 20 -8.38 0.33 -12.14
N ASP A 21 -9.56 -0.24 -11.82
CA ASP A 21 -10.85 0.43 -12.02
C ASP A 21 -11.05 1.66 -11.12
N LEU A 22 -10.43 1.65 -9.94
CA LEU A 22 -10.45 2.81 -9.04
C LEU A 22 -9.60 3.96 -9.59
N LEU A 23 -8.43 3.65 -10.18
CA LEU A 23 -7.56 4.64 -10.83
C LEU A 23 -8.17 5.18 -12.12
N ALA A 24 -8.82 4.32 -12.91
CA ALA A 24 -9.52 4.69 -14.12
C ALA A 24 -10.85 5.45 -13.87
N GLY A 25 -11.30 5.53 -12.60
CA GLY A 25 -12.56 6.19 -12.23
C GLY A 25 -13.82 5.49 -12.74
N THR A 26 -13.71 4.29 -13.28
CA THR A 26 -14.81 3.46 -13.80
C THR A 26 -15.44 2.59 -12.72
N SER A 27 -15.00 2.72 -11.47
CA SER A 27 -15.47 1.90 -10.36
C SER A 27 -17.00 1.98 -10.21
N SER A 28 -17.64 0.83 -9.94
CA SER A 28 -19.08 0.71 -9.67
C SER A 28 -19.53 1.39 -8.35
N ARG A 29 -18.66 2.17 -7.70
CA ARG A 29 -18.95 2.87 -6.45
C ARG A 29 -19.71 4.16 -6.79
N PRO A 30 -20.81 4.49 -6.10
CA PRO A 30 -21.56 5.72 -6.38
C PRO A 30 -20.66 6.94 -6.14
N ARG A 31 -20.75 7.95 -7.03
CA ARG A 31 -19.96 9.20 -6.93
C ARG A 31 -20.18 9.96 -5.61
N THR A 32 -21.28 9.72 -4.91
CA THR A 32 -21.56 10.27 -3.57
C THR A 32 -20.76 9.60 -2.44
N PHE A 33 -20.15 8.44 -2.72
CA PHE A 33 -19.15 7.80 -1.85
C PHE A 33 -17.73 8.23 -2.24
N SER A 34 -17.57 9.21 -3.14
CA SER A 34 -16.28 9.86 -3.33
C SER A 34 -15.83 10.40 -1.96
N LYS A 35 -14.61 10.00 -1.62
CA LYS A 35 -13.82 10.39 -0.45
C LYS A 35 -14.44 11.56 0.32
N ARG A 36 -14.99 11.28 1.50
CA ARG A 36 -14.63 12.14 2.65
C ARG A 36 -13.12 11.97 2.76
N GLU A 37 -12.43 12.81 2.01
CA GLU A 37 -11.01 12.96 2.10
C GLU A 37 -10.71 13.16 3.57
N ALA A 38 -9.73 12.41 4.08
CA ALA A 38 -9.03 12.81 5.28
C ALA A 38 -8.19 14.04 4.93
N GLU A 39 -8.86 15.10 4.49
CA GLU A 39 -8.36 16.46 4.39
C GLU A 39 -8.33 17.00 5.82
N ARG A 40 -7.12 17.01 6.39
CA ARG A 40 -6.68 18.16 7.16
C ARG A 40 -6.82 19.39 6.28
N ASP A 41 -7.22 20.50 6.91
CA ASP A 41 -7.23 21.87 6.37
C ASP A 41 -8.41 22.08 5.37
N GLU A 42 -9.28 23.09 5.44
CA GLU A 42 -9.25 24.43 6.05
C GLU A 42 -10.70 24.83 6.41
N VAL A 43 -10.91 25.39 7.60
CA VAL A 43 -12.19 26.02 7.98
C VAL A 43 -12.10 27.50 7.62
N GLU A 44 -12.70 27.89 6.50
CA GLU A 44 -13.00 29.29 6.19
C GLU A 44 -14.26 29.72 6.97
N VAL A 45 -14.10 30.64 7.91
CA VAL A 45 -15.20 31.41 8.50
C VAL A 45 -14.86 32.89 8.39
N ASP A 46 -15.63 33.56 7.53
CA ASP A 46 -15.82 35.00 7.49
C ASP A 46 -16.08 35.55 8.91
N PHE A 47 -15.22 36.46 9.38
CA PHE A 47 -15.58 37.39 10.45
C PHE A 47 -15.06 38.79 10.13
N VAL A 48 -16.01 39.61 9.69
CA VAL A 48 -15.95 41.05 9.47
C VAL A 48 -15.44 41.80 10.73
N ALA A 49 -14.46 42.68 10.54
CA ALA A 49 -14.14 43.83 11.39
C ALA A 49 -13.39 44.83 10.51
N SER A 50 -13.82 46.06 10.17
CA SER A 50 -14.47 47.13 10.95
C SER A 50 -13.78 47.37 12.29
N SER A 51 -12.67 48.11 12.28
CA SER A 51 -12.45 49.30 13.14
C SER A 51 -10.99 49.76 13.07
N GLU A 52 -10.79 50.91 12.43
CA GLU A 52 -10.01 52.08 12.84
C GLU A 52 -8.85 51.98 13.86
N GLU A 53 -7.78 52.70 13.48
CA GLU A 53 -6.71 53.37 14.27
C GLU A 53 -5.36 52.65 14.45
N GLU A 54 -4.47 52.98 13.51
CA GLU A 54 -3.02 52.78 13.53
C GLU A 54 -2.35 53.94 14.32
N SER A 55 -1.77 53.63 15.47
CA SER A 55 -0.76 54.47 16.13
C SER A 55 0.61 53.86 15.82
N GLY A 56 1.43 54.60 15.07
CA GLY A 56 2.75 54.19 14.63
C GLY A 56 3.80 54.15 15.74
N ASP A 57 4.80 53.30 15.54
CA ASP A 57 6.17 53.50 16.03
C ASP A 57 7.13 52.69 15.16
N GLU A 58 8.15 53.37 14.63
CA GLU A 58 9.14 52.82 13.72
C GLU A 58 10.26 52.09 14.48
N SER A 59 10.58 50.86 14.05
CA SER A 59 11.84 50.22 14.45
C SER A 59 12.42 49.40 13.31
N GLU A 60 13.44 49.96 12.64
CA GLU A 60 14.22 49.26 11.63
C GLU A 60 15.07 48.14 12.26
N GLY A 61 14.79 46.88 11.88
CA GLY A 61 15.59 45.75 12.33
C GLY A 61 15.26 44.40 11.68
N ASN A 62 15.53 44.27 10.37
CA ASN A 62 15.44 43.01 9.60
C ASN A 62 14.08 42.28 9.71
N GLU A 63 13.04 42.92 9.21
CA GLU A 63 11.74 42.30 9.03
C GLU A 63 11.68 41.58 7.67
N GLU A 64 12.10 40.32 7.62
CA GLU A 64 11.47 39.43 6.65
C GLU A 64 9.97 39.44 6.98
N LYS A 65 9.17 40.05 6.10
CA LYS A 65 7.72 40.23 6.29
C LYS A 65 7.09 38.91 6.71
N LYS A 66 6.84 38.74 8.01
CA LYS A 66 6.21 37.55 8.57
C LYS A 66 4.77 37.57 8.08
N LYS A 67 4.34 36.48 7.44
CA LYS A 67 3.01 36.43 6.83
C LYS A 67 1.97 36.24 7.94
N GLY A 68 0.97 37.12 7.96
CA GLY A 68 -0.18 37.03 8.85
C GLY A 68 0.19 37.18 10.34
N ILE A 69 -0.42 36.34 11.18
CA ILE A 69 -0.41 36.44 12.66
C ILE A 69 0.98 36.15 13.26
N GLN A 70 1.92 35.60 12.49
CA GLN A 70 3.29 35.30 12.92
C GLN A 70 4.11 36.54 13.34
N GLY A 71 3.71 37.74 12.90
CA GLY A 71 4.30 39.00 13.35
C GLY A 71 3.77 39.49 14.70
N ILE A 72 2.55 39.08 15.07
CA ILE A 72 1.81 39.57 16.24
C ILE A 72 2.11 38.73 17.49
N ILE A 73 2.40 37.44 17.32
CA ILE A 73 2.68 36.52 18.43
C ILE A 73 4.19 36.40 18.64
N GLU A 74 4.65 36.83 19.82
CA GLU A 74 6.03 36.64 20.28
C GLU A 74 6.27 35.16 20.66
N ILE A 75 7.18 34.49 19.95
CA ILE A 75 7.52 33.09 20.20
C ILE A 75 8.74 33.03 21.12
N GLU A 76 8.52 32.90 22.43
CA GLU A 76 9.57 32.69 23.45
C GLU A 76 9.96 31.20 23.60
N ASN A 77 10.20 30.50 22.48
CA ASN A 77 10.64 29.11 22.56
C ASN A 77 12.18 29.04 22.59
N PRO A 78 12.81 28.66 23.72
CA PRO A 78 14.27 28.59 23.84
C PRO A 78 14.91 27.53 22.92
N ASN A 79 14.13 26.57 22.42
CA ASN A 79 14.57 25.57 21.45
C ASN A 79 14.25 25.97 19.99
N LEU A 80 13.80 27.20 19.74
CA LEU A 80 13.53 27.67 18.38
C LEU A 80 14.85 27.88 17.62
N VAL A 81 15.31 26.82 16.96
CA VAL A 81 16.50 26.86 16.13
C VAL A 81 16.19 27.68 14.86
N LYS A 82 16.78 28.87 14.75
CA LYS A 82 16.72 29.67 13.52
C LYS A 82 17.40 28.90 12.38
N PRO A 83 16.78 28.77 11.20
CA PRO A 83 17.41 28.09 10.08
C PRO A 83 18.68 28.85 9.67
N LYS A 84 19.83 28.16 9.66
CA LYS A 84 21.09 28.72 9.18
C LYS A 84 21.22 28.43 7.68
N THR A 85 21.43 29.44 6.87
CA THR A 85 21.67 29.30 5.43
C THR A 85 23.13 28.86 5.21
N VAL A 86 23.34 27.57 4.98
CA VAL A 86 24.67 27.04 4.61
C VAL A 86 24.84 27.16 3.09
N LYS A 87 26.00 27.64 2.63
CA LYS A 87 26.29 27.75 1.21
C LYS A 87 26.52 26.36 0.62
N ALA A 88 26.01 26.11 -0.58
CA ALA A 88 26.09 24.80 -1.24
C ALA A 88 27.53 24.28 -1.43
N ARG A 89 28.55 25.15 -1.37
CA ARG A 89 29.96 24.80 -1.47
C ARG A 89 30.54 24.15 -0.20
N ASP A 90 29.92 24.40 0.95
CA ASP A 90 30.37 23.91 2.26
C ASP A 90 29.61 22.64 2.69
N VAL A 91 28.76 22.09 1.82
CA VAL A 91 28.01 20.86 2.06
C VAL A 91 28.85 19.66 1.58
N ASP A 92 29.55 19.03 2.51
CA ASP A 92 30.30 17.80 2.26
C ASP A 92 29.34 16.61 2.01
N MET A 93 28.94 16.41 0.75
CA MET A 93 28.11 15.27 0.31
C MET A 93 28.80 13.91 0.50
N GLY A 94 30.13 13.89 0.73
CA GLY A 94 30.91 12.68 0.98
C GLY A 94 30.92 12.24 2.45
N ARG A 95 30.46 13.08 3.37
CA ARG A 95 30.32 12.71 4.77
C ARG A 95 28.99 11.99 4.92
N THR A 96 29.01 10.67 4.85
CA THR A 96 27.85 9.87 5.28
C THR A 96 27.53 10.32 6.69
N THR A 97 26.40 11.00 6.87
CA THR A 97 25.90 11.29 8.19
C THR A 97 25.85 9.95 8.89
N GLU A 98 26.64 9.81 9.95
CA GLU A 98 26.65 8.59 10.73
C GLU A 98 25.23 8.43 11.26
N LEU A 99 24.46 7.56 10.60
CA LEU A 99 23.07 7.31 10.94
C LEU A 99 22.98 7.13 12.44
N SER A 100 22.04 7.84 13.05
CA SER A 100 21.81 7.77 14.48
C SER A 100 21.69 6.30 14.89
N ARG A 101 22.11 5.92 16.11
CA ARG A 101 22.02 4.52 16.56
C ARG A 101 20.64 3.92 16.29
N ARG A 102 19.59 4.73 16.46
CA ARG A 102 18.20 4.37 16.13
C ARG A 102 17.99 4.06 14.66
N GLU A 103 18.51 4.90 13.77
CA GLU A 103 18.39 4.73 12.32
C GLU A 103 19.15 3.49 11.82
N ARG A 104 20.31 3.17 12.42
CA ARG A 104 21.07 1.94 12.11
C ARG A 104 20.26 0.69 12.47
N GLU A 105 19.70 0.65 13.67
CA GLU A 105 18.87 -0.47 14.13
C GLU A 105 17.58 -0.62 13.29
N GLU A 106 16.97 0.49 12.89
CA GLU A 106 15.80 0.47 12.01
C GLU A 106 16.12 -0.07 10.62
N LEU A 107 17.24 0.35 10.02
CA LEU A 107 17.68 -0.19 8.73
C LEU A 107 18.08 -1.67 8.82
N GLU A 108 18.73 -2.10 9.89
CA GLU A 108 19.04 -3.50 10.10
C GLU A 108 17.77 -4.35 10.27
N LYS A 109 16.77 -3.83 10.98
CA LYS A 109 15.46 -4.46 11.11
C LYS A 109 14.73 -4.55 9.77
N GLN A 110 14.80 -3.51 8.93
CA GLN A 110 14.26 -3.53 7.57
C GLN A 110 14.98 -4.57 6.71
N ARG A 111 16.33 -4.56 6.69
CA ARG A 111 17.15 -5.54 5.95
C ARG A 111 16.89 -6.98 6.40
N ALA A 112 16.70 -7.21 7.70
CA ALA A 112 16.39 -8.53 8.24
C ALA A 112 15.00 -9.02 7.77
N ARG A 113 14.01 -8.13 7.76
CA ARG A 113 12.66 -8.43 7.21
C ARG A 113 12.73 -8.73 5.73
N GLU A 114 13.41 -7.90 4.94
CA GLU A 114 13.61 -8.12 3.51
C GLU A 114 14.32 -9.45 3.24
N ARG A 115 15.36 -9.78 4.00
CA ARG A 115 16.05 -11.07 3.88
C ARG A 115 15.12 -12.23 4.20
N TYR A 116 14.29 -12.12 5.24
CA TYR A 116 13.30 -13.14 5.57
C TYR A 116 12.29 -13.33 4.44
N MET A 117 11.73 -12.23 3.92
CA MET A 117 10.80 -12.26 2.78
C MET A 117 11.44 -12.88 1.54
N ARG A 118 12.67 -12.49 1.21
CA ARG A 118 13.43 -13.06 0.10
C ARG A 118 13.70 -14.55 0.28
N LEU A 119 13.99 -15.01 1.50
CA LEU A 119 14.18 -16.45 1.79
C LEU A 119 12.87 -17.23 1.67
N GLN A 120 11.75 -16.62 2.07
CA GLN A 120 10.42 -17.21 1.92
C GLN A 120 10.05 -17.36 0.43
N GLU A 121 10.27 -16.31 -0.37
CA GLU A 121 10.06 -16.32 -1.82
C GLU A 121 10.95 -17.37 -2.52
N GLN A 122 12.19 -17.51 -2.05
CA GLN A 122 13.11 -18.54 -2.55
C GLN A 122 12.74 -19.97 -2.10
N GLY A 123 11.72 -20.14 -1.25
CA GLY A 123 11.36 -21.46 -0.74
C GLY A 123 12.35 -22.03 0.28
N LYS A 124 13.23 -21.20 0.86
CA LYS A 124 14.31 -21.66 1.74
C LYS A 124 13.90 -21.78 3.19
N THR A 125 12.86 -21.08 3.61
CA THR A 125 12.27 -21.21 4.96
C THR A 125 11.55 -22.55 5.09
N GLU A 126 11.51 -23.11 6.30
CA GLU A 126 10.83 -24.39 6.54
C GLU A 126 9.35 -24.36 6.17
N GLN A 127 8.69 -23.22 6.39
CA GLN A 127 7.29 -23.02 6.00
C GLN A 127 7.13 -23.09 4.47
N ALA A 128 7.95 -22.34 3.73
CA ALA A 128 7.85 -22.34 2.28
C ALA A 128 8.23 -23.70 1.67
N ARG A 129 9.18 -24.43 2.26
CA ARG A 129 9.50 -25.81 1.86
C ARG A 129 8.28 -26.73 2.00
N LYS A 130 7.61 -26.72 3.16
CA LYS A 130 6.39 -27.49 3.40
C LYS A 130 5.26 -27.12 2.42
N ASP A 131 5.10 -25.83 2.14
CA ASP A 131 4.10 -25.37 1.18
C ASP A 131 4.43 -25.85 -0.25
N LEU A 132 5.70 -25.79 -0.66
CA LEU A 132 6.15 -26.30 -1.96
C LEU A 132 5.98 -27.82 -2.06
N GLU A 133 6.31 -28.57 -1.02
CA GLU A 133 6.10 -30.03 -0.92
C GLU A 133 4.61 -30.37 -1.04
N ARG A 134 3.75 -29.64 -0.33
CA ARG A 134 2.30 -29.80 -0.43
C ARG A 134 1.80 -29.53 -1.85
N LEU A 135 2.28 -28.48 -2.49
CA LEU A 135 1.94 -28.16 -3.88
C LEU A 135 2.46 -29.22 -4.86
N ALA A 136 3.65 -29.78 -4.63
CA ALA A 136 4.21 -30.86 -5.45
C ALA A 136 3.33 -32.11 -5.38
N LEU A 137 2.92 -32.53 -4.17
CA LEU A 137 2.01 -33.67 -3.98
C LEU A 137 0.66 -33.47 -4.70
N ILE A 138 0.10 -32.27 -4.66
CA ILE A 138 -1.13 -31.95 -5.42
C ILE A 138 -0.90 -32.03 -6.93
N ARG A 139 0.24 -31.53 -7.42
CA ARG A 139 0.60 -31.62 -8.85
C ARG A 139 0.74 -33.08 -9.29
N GLU A 140 1.38 -33.92 -8.48
CA GLU A 140 1.52 -35.36 -8.73
C GLU A 140 0.15 -36.04 -8.78
N GLN A 141 -0.71 -35.82 -7.78
CA GLN A 141 -2.07 -36.38 -7.78
C GLN A 141 -2.88 -35.95 -9.00
N ARG A 142 -2.73 -34.71 -9.45
CA ARG A 142 -3.40 -34.22 -10.67
C ARG A 142 -2.84 -34.87 -11.92
N ALA A 143 -1.51 -35.03 -12.01
CA ALA A 143 -0.85 -35.67 -13.14
C ALA A 143 -1.23 -37.16 -13.21
N GLU A 144 -1.23 -37.87 -12.09
CA GLU A 144 -1.67 -39.27 -12.01
C GLU A 144 -3.15 -39.44 -12.38
N ALA A 145 -4.02 -38.55 -11.90
CA ALA A 145 -5.42 -38.57 -12.27
C ALA A 145 -5.64 -38.28 -13.76
N ALA A 146 -4.83 -37.40 -14.37
CA ALA A 146 -4.86 -37.14 -15.81
C ALA A 146 -4.39 -38.37 -16.60
N LYS A 147 -3.26 -38.96 -16.22
CA LYS A 147 -2.73 -40.19 -16.83
C LYS A 147 -3.73 -41.36 -16.75
N LYS A 148 -4.32 -41.61 -15.58
CA LYS A 148 -5.36 -42.65 -15.41
C LYS A 148 -6.57 -42.40 -16.32
N ARG A 149 -7.01 -41.15 -16.47
CA ARG A 149 -8.12 -40.80 -17.38
C ARG A 149 -7.74 -41.00 -18.85
N GLU A 150 -6.50 -40.73 -19.24
CA GLU A 150 -6.01 -40.96 -20.60
C GLU A 150 -5.92 -42.45 -20.91
N GLU A 151 -5.40 -43.26 -19.98
CA GLU A 151 -5.34 -44.72 -20.10
C GLU A 151 -6.74 -45.35 -20.20
N GLU A 152 -7.70 -44.92 -19.36
CA GLU A 152 -9.08 -45.39 -19.44
C GLU A 152 -9.76 -45.01 -20.76
N LYS A 153 -9.49 -43.80 -21.28
CA LYS A 153 -10.01 -43.37 -22.58
C LYS A 153 -9.40 -44.19 -23.71
N ALA A 154 -8.09 -44.39 -23.70
CA ALA A 154 -7.38 -45.20 -24.70
C ALA A 154 -7.87 -46.66 -24.69
N ALA A 155 -8.03 -47.27 -23.52
CA ALA A 155 -8.57 -48.63 -23.39
C ALA A 155 -10.03 -48.73 -23.90
N LYS A 156 -10.84 -47.69 -23.64
CA LYS A 156 -12.22 -47.62 -24.15
C LYS A 156 -12.27 -47.44 -25.66
N GLU A 157 -11.33 -46.71 -26.25
CA GLU A 157 -11.20 -46.55 -27.70
C GLU A 157 -10.73 -47.85 -28.35
N GLN A 158 -9.73 -48.52 -27.80
CA GLN A 158 -9.30 -49.84 -28.28
C GLN A 158 -10.44 -50.85 -28.26
N LYS A 159 -11.20 -50.96 -27.16
CA LYS A 159 -12.38 -51.84 -27.09
C LYS A 159 -13.47 -51.48 -28.12
N LYS A 160 -13.67 -50.19 -28.42
CA LYS A 160 -14.61 -49.76 -29.47
C LYS A 160 -14.12 -50.10 -30.88
N VAL A 161 -12.81 -50.05 -31.12
CA VAL A 161 -12.21 -50.41 -32.41
C VAL A 161 -12.24 -51.93 -32.60
N GLU A 162 -11.92 -52.70 -31.57
CA GLU A 162 -12.03 -54.17 -31.58
C GLU A 162 -13.47 -54.64 -31.79
N GLY A 163 -14.46 -54.03 -31.10
CA GLY A 163 -15.87 -54.37 -31.28
C GLY A 163 -16.49 -53.90 -32.61
N ARG A 164 -15.76 -53.13 -33.44
CA ARG A 164 -16.18 -52.71 -34.78
C ARG A 164 -15.58 -53.56 -35.90
N LYS A 165 -14.65 -54.46 -35.59
CA LYS A 165 -14.00 -55.37 -36.53
C LYS A 165 -14.72 -56.71 -36.52
#